data_AF-A0A6J4HJX3-F1
#
_entry.id   AF-A0A6J4HJX3-F1
#
_cell.length_a   1.000
_cell.length_b   1.000
_cell.length_c   1.000
_cell.angle_alpha   90.00
_cell.angle_beta   90.00
_cell.angle_gamma   90.00
#
_symmetry.space_group_name_H-M   'P 1'
#
loop_
_entity.id
_entity.type
_entity.pdbx_description
1 polymer ?
#
loop_
_entity_poly.entity_id
_entity_poly.type
_entity_poly.pdbx_seq_one_letter_code
_entity_poly.pdbx_strand_id
1 'polypeptide(L)'
;TADVKGHYHARALRELTAKHGYYYGAAGIGSFYNFELMLGVARDIEAICPEAWLIQSGNPVFDGTTIMTRLTKAKVIGLCHGHYGYLHIAKELGLDPSKVTWQAPGVNHAIWLTHFLYEGQNAYPLLDKWIQEKGPHYWETHVAQRTHDIQMSRGTIMMYQMFGLMPIGDTPRQAAWWTNTNIEEKMRWFPQPWGGPDTELARPEHVRGLEKRLAQVAEVTKNPSAEVASVFGREKTREQQVPIIDALANGVGGMFQVNVPNIGGLLDGIDEDVAVEVQAWIDQTGVNPLRMTQLPKKIMLTQIKPKVDAMERGILAYLTGDTQLLLYNILANPQTHSYDQAVAVLEDLLAMPGHEEAAAHYGGRRK
;
A
#
# COMPACT_ATOMS: atom_id res chain seq x y z
N THR A 1 6.67 7.20 -2.83
CA THR A 1 6.59 6.40 -1.58
C THR A 1 7.83 6.62 -0.77
N ALA A 2 7.70 6.95 0.51
CA ALA A 2 8.87 7.09 1.39
C ALA A 2 9.55 5.73 1.58
N ASP A 3 10.85 5.70 1.36
CA ASP A 3 11.74 4.55 1.49
C ASP A 3 13.06 5.08 2.06
N VAL A 4 13.65 4.39 3.03
CA VAL A 4 14.84 4.87 3.76
C VAL A 4 16.02 5.07 2.82
N LYS A 5 16.16 4.17 1.84
CA LYS A 5 17.24 4.24 0.83
C LYS A 5 16.84 5.07 -0.40
N GLY A 6 15.57 5.45 -0.52
CA GLY A 6 15.07 6.36 -1.55
C GLY A 6 14.92 5.77 -2.96
N HIS A 7 14.47 6.61 -3.89
CA HIS A 7 14.02 6.16 -5.21
C HIS A 7 15.14 5.69 -6.15
N TYR A 8 16.35 6.24 -6.03
CA TYR A 8 17.49 5.80 -6.84
C TYR A 8 17.98 4.42 -6.41
N HIS A 9 17.99 4.14 -5.10
CA HIS A 9 18.28 2.81 -4.58
C HIS A 9 17.24 1.78 -5.06
N ALA A 10 15.95 2.12 -4.95
CA ALA A 10 14.88 1.26 -5.45
C ALA A 10 15.00 0.99 -6.96
N ARG A 11 15.53 1.94 -7.75
CA ARG A 11 15.82 1.73 -9.17
C ARG A 11 16.99 0.77 -9.37
N ALA A 12 18.09 0.98 -8.65
CA ALA A 12 19.27 0.11 -8.72
C ALA A 12 18.92 -1.34 -8.33
N LEU A 13 18.03 -1.53 -7.35
CA LEU A 13 17.51 -2.85 -6.98
C LEU A 13 16.76 -3.50 -8.15
N ARG A 14 15.85 -2.77 -8.81
CA ARG A 14 15.12 -3.29 -9.99
C ARG A 14 16.07 -3.66 -11.14
N GLU A 15 17.07 -2.81 -11.41
CA GLU A 15 18.07 -3.06 -12.45
C GLU A 15 18.93 -4.30 -12.12
N LEU A 16 19.27 -4.51 -10.85
CA LEU A 16 19.97 -5.70 -10.39
C LEU A 16 19.11 -6.96 -10.57
N THR A 17 17.87 -6.96 -10.08
CA THR A 17 17.01 -8.14 -10.17
C THR A 17 16.64 -8.47 -11.63
N ALA A 18 16.55 -7.46 -12.50
CA ALA A 18 16.30 -7.67 -13.93
C ALA A 18 17.42 -8.45 -14.62
N LYS A 19 18.69 -8.27 -14.22
CA LYS A 19 19.83 -9.06 -14.72
C LYS A 19 19.69 -10.56 -14.42
N HIS A 20 18.94 -10.88 -13.36
CA HIS A 20 18.63 -12.25 -12.95
C HIS A 20 17.28 -12.76 -13.48
N GLY A 21 16.64 -12.04 -14.40
CA GLY A 21 15.39 -12.46 -15.03
C GLY A 21 14.11 -12.11 -14.25
N TYR A 22 14.20 -11.30 -13.20
CA TYR A 22 13.00 -10.83 -12.47
C TYR A 22 12.50 -9.51 -13.05
N TYR A 23 11.42 -9.58 -13.81
CA TYR A 23 10.71 -8.42 -14.31
C TYR A 23 10.19 -7.57 -13.13
N TYR A 24 10.62 -6.32 -13.15
CA TYR A 24 10.11 -5.21 -12.36
C TYR A 24 10.11 -5.37 -10.81
N GLY A 25 11.20 -5.88 -10.24
CA GLY A 25 11.46 -5.80 -8.79
C GLY A 25 10.75 -6.87 -7.97
N ALA A 26 10.66 -8.08 -8.51
CA ALA A 26 9.96 -9.20 -7.87
C ALA A 26 10.84 -10.01 -6.89
N ALA A 27 12.14 -9.72 -6.78
CA ALA A 27 13.04 -10.29 -5.79
C ALA A 27 13.58 -9.18 -4.87
N GLY A 28 13.83 -9.48 -3.59
CA GLY A 28 14.31 -8.50 -2.62
C GLY A 28 14.63 -9.11 -1.26
N ILE A 29 15.24 -8.30 -0.38
CA ILE A 29 15.70 -8.71 0.97
C ILE A 29 14.75 -8.25 2.09
N GLY A 30 13.46 -8.15 1.78
CA GLY A 30 12.44 -7.65 2.69
C GLY A 30 12.55 -6.13 2.94
N SER A 31 12.09 -5.69 4.12
CA SER A 31 11.97 -4.27 4.49
C SER A 31 12.92 -3.85 5.62
N PHE A 32 14.09 -4.49 5.72
CA PHE A 32 15.07 -4.32 6.80
C PHE A 32 15.27 -2.85 7.21
N TYR A 33 15.69 -1.99 6.29
CA TYR A 33 15.99 -0.58 6.60
C TYR A 33 14.76 0.21 7.04
N ASN A 34 13.58 -0.11 6.49
CA ASN A 34 12.35 0.55 6.85
C ASN A 34 11.89 0.11 8.24
N PHE A 35 12.05 -1.18 8.58
CA PHE A 35 11.79 -1.68 9.94
C PHE A 35 12.74 -1.06 10.97
N GLU A 36 14.04 -0.94 10.66
CA GLU A 36 15.00 -0.25 11.54
C GLU A 36 14.54 1.18 11.85
N LEU A 37 14.19 1.97 10.83
CA LEU A 37 13.71 3.34 11.03
C LEU A 37 12.39 3.37 11.82
N MET A 38 11.42 2.56 11.42
CA MET A 38 10.10 2.53 12.05
C MET A 38 10.18 2.14 13.53
N LEU A 39 10.92 1.08 13.85
CA LEU A 39 11.13 0.64 15.24
C LEU A 39 11.98 1.62 16.04
N GLY A 40 12.98 2.26 15.42
CA GLY A 40 13.76 3.33 16.05
C GLY A 40 12.85 4.47 16.50
N VAL A 41 12.03 4.99 15.59
CA VAL A 41 11.06 6.07 15.90
C VAL A 41 10.05 5.62 16.96
N ALA A 42 9.51 4.40 16.87
CA ALA A 42 8.55 3.90 17.84
C ALA A 42 9.15 3.78 19.26
N ARG A 43 10.40 3.31 19.37
CA ARG A 43 11.14 3.23 20.65
C ARG A 43 11.48 4.60 21.21
N ASP A 44 11.84 5.57 20.35
CA ASP A 44 12.06 6.95 20.77
C ASP A 44 10.77 7.56 21.33
N ILE A 45 9.61 7.30 20.71
CA ILE A 45 8.31 7.73 21.23
C ILE A 45 8.02 7.11 22.59
N GLU A 46 8.23 5.80 22.77
CA GLU A 46 8.06 5.13 24.06
C GLU A 46 8.93 5.77 25.17
N ALA A 47 10.16 6.13 24.83
CA ALA A 47 11.12 6.67 25.80
C ALA A 47 10.90 8.17 26.09
N ILE A 48 10.54 8.96 25.09
CA ILE A 48 10.54 10.44 25.15
C ILE A 48 9.14 11.00 25.34
N CYS A 49 8.14 10.46 24.64
CA CYS A 49 6.79 10.99 24.61
C CYS A 49 5.74 9.85 24.52
N PRO A 50 5.62 9.00 25.56
CA PRO A 50 4.81 7.77 25.51
C PRO A 50 3.32 8.01 25.22
N GLU A 51 2.84 9.23 25.44
CA GLU A 51 1.46 9.61 25.14
C GLU A 51 1.23 10.10 23.70
N ALA A 52 2.27 10.22 22.88
CA ALA A 52 2.12 10.63 21.49
C ALA A 52 1.52 9.51 20.61
N TRP A 53 0.79 9.92 19.57
CA TRP A 53 0.38 9.04 18.49
C TRP A 53 1.43 9.05 17.37
N LEU A 54 1.87 7.87 16.94
CA LEU A 54 2.67 7.68 15.73
C LEU A 54 1.75 7.47 14.53
N ILE A 55 1.69 8.47 13.65
CA ILE A 55 0.95 8.38 12.38
C ILE A 55 1.89 7.88 11.28
N GLN A 56 1.87 6.56 11.04
CA GLN A 56 2.72 5.87 10.08
C GLN A 56 2.16 5.98 8.65
N SER A 57 2.83 6.74 7.79
CA SER A 57 2.47 6.88 6.36
C SER A 57 3.54 6.33 5.40
N GLY A 58 4.75 6.07 5.89
CA GLY A 58 5.81 5.42 5.12
C GLY A 58 5.50 3.95 4.84
N ASN A 59 5.80 3.47 3.64
CA ASN A 59 5.61 2.05 3.36
C ASN A 59 6.78 1.21 3.88
N PRO A 60 6.56 -0.09 4.17
CA PRO A 60 5.27 -0.79 4.10
C PRO A 60 4.35 -0.45 5.28
N VAL A 61 3.15 0.08 5.03
CA VAL A 61 2.22 0.46 6.11
C VAL A 61 1.67 -0.77 6.83
N PHE A 62 1.35 -1.85 6.09
CA PHE A 62 0.85 -3.09 6.69
C PHE A 62 1.87 -3.71 7.66
N ASP A 63 3.04 -4.07 7.14
CA ASP A 63 4.12 -4.72 7.88
C ASP A 63 4.67 -3.80 8.97
N GLY A 64 4.84 -2.52 8.64
CA GLY A 64 5.35 -1.49 9.55
C GLY A 64 4.44 -1.25 10.74
N THR A 65 3.14 -1.09 10.52
CA THR A 65 2.17 -0.95 11.63
C THR A 65 2.19 -2.21 12.48
N THR A 66 2.12 -3.40 11.87
CA THR A 66 2.13 -4.68 12.56
C THR A 66 3.37 -4.85 13.45
N ILE A 67 4.58 -4.65 12.92
CA ILE A 67 5.81 -4.85 13.69
C ILE A 67 5.96 -3.84 14.83
N MET A 68 5.60 -2.56 14.59
CA MET A 68 5.69 -1.53 15.63
C MET A 68 4.72 -1.81 16.77
N THR A 69 3.49 -2.24 16.48
CA THR A 69 2.49 -2.55 17.52
C THR A 69 2.77 -3.86 18.24
N ARG A 70 3.50 -4.79 17.63
CA ARG A 70 3.93 -6.04 18.27
C ARG A 70 5.10 -5.84 19.22
N LEU A 71 6.06 -5.00 18.84
CA LEU A 71 7.35 -4.89 19.54
C LEU A 71 7.48 -3.66 20.44
N THR A 72 6.49 -2.76 20.40
CA THR A 72 6.48 -1.53 21.19
C THR A 72 5.07 -1.27 21.72
N LYS A 73 4.97 -0.39 22.71
CA LYS A 73 3.76 0.16 23.31
C LYS A 73 3.35 1.50 22.69
N ALA A 74 4.05 1.95 21.63
CA ALA A 74 3.72 3.18 20.96
C ALA A 74 2.29 3.14 20.41
N LYS A 75 1.56 4.26 20.51
CA LYS A 75 0.20 4.38 19.97
C LYS A 75 0.29 4.60 18.47
N VAL A 76 0.18 3.55 17.66
CA VAL A 76 0.39 3.61 16.20
C VAL A 76 -0.92 3.61 15.43
N ILE A 77 -1.02 4.48 14.42
CA ILE A 77 -2.04 4.43 13.37
C ILE A 77 -1.32 4.43 12.03
N GLY A 78 -1.54 3.40 11.20
CA GLY A 78 -1.06 3.39 9.83
C GLY A 78 -2.05 4.03 8.86
N LEU A 79 -1.60 4.87 7.93
CA LEU A 79 -2.45 5.56 6.97
C LEU A 79 -2.05 5.28 5.52
N CYS A 80 -3.07 5.07 4.68
CA CYS A 80 -2.95 5.06 3.24
C CYS A 80 -4.18 5.72 2.60
N HIS A 81 -4.02 6.20 1.38
CA HIS A 81 -5.05 6.89 0.61
C HIS A 81 -5.80 5.98 -0.38
N GLY A 82 -5.47 4.68 -0.42
CA GLY A 82 -6.05 3.74 -1.39
C GLY A 82 -7.58 3.73 -1.38
N HIS A 83 -8.19 3.87 -0.20
CA HIS A 83 -9.63 3.88 -0.04
C HIS A 83 -10.36 4.94 -0.89
N TYR A 84 -9.74 6.07 -1.26
CA TYR A 84 -10.37 7.07 -2.15
C TYR A 84 -10.74 6.55 -3.54
N GLY A 85 -10.35 5.33 -3.91
CA GLY A 85 -10.87 4.64 -5.08
C GLY A 85 -12.40 4.65 -5.19
N TYR A 86 -13.15 4.61 -4.08
CA TYR A 86 -14.62 4.69 -4.13
C TYR A 86 -15.13 5.99 -4.79
N LEU A 87 -14.39 7.10 -4.66
CA LEU A 87 -14.73 8.38 -5.29
C LEU A 87 -14.61 8.32 -6.80
N HIS A 88 -13.62 7.57 -7.31
CA HIS A 88 -13.45 7.34 -8.73
C HIS A 88 -14.60 6.49 -9.28
N ILE A 89 -15.01 5.45 -8.54
CA ILE A 89 -16.17 4.63 -8.91
C ILE A 89 -17.43 5.52 -8.95
N ALA A 90 -17.70 6.28 -7.90
CA ALA A 90 -18.85 7.18 -7.84
C ALA A 90 -18.88 8.16 -9.02
N LYS A 91 -17.73 8.77 -9.35
CA LYS A 91 -17.60 9.68 -10.48
C LYS A 91 -17.95 9.02 -11.82
N GLU A 92 -17.38 7.85 -12.12
CA GLU A 92 -17.65 7.16 -13.40
C GLU A 92 -19.10 6.66 -13.52
N LEU A 93 -19.74 6.37 -12.39
CA LEU A 93 -21.16 6.02 -12.32
C LEU A 93 -22.10 7.24 -12.32
N GLY A 94 -21.57 8.47 -12.24
CA GLY A 94 -22.37 9.70 -12.17
C GLY A 94 -23.09 9.89 -10.84
N LEU A 95 -22.57 9.31 -9.76
CA LEU A 95 -23.13 9.40 -8.41
C LEU A 95 -22.55 10.59 -7.65
N ASP A 96 -23.40 11.28 -6.88
CA ASP A 96 -22.95 12.28 -5.92
C ASP A 96 -22.18 11.60 -4.76
N PRO A 97 -20.87 11.86 -4.59
CA PRO A 97 -20.09 11.21 -3.54
C PRO A 97 -20.57 11.48 -2.11
N SER A 98 -21.28 12.59 -1.88
CA SER A 98 -21.83 12.92 -0.55
C SER A 98 -23.00 12.01 -0.13
N LYS A 99 -23.59 11.32 -1.10
CA LYS A 99 -24.70 10.38 -0.91
C LYS A 99 -24.26 8.92 -0.93
N VAL A 100 -22.95 8.67 -1.08
CA VAL A 100 -22.37 7.33 -1.09
C VAL A 100 -21.97 6.94 0.33
N THR A 101 -22.53 5.83 0.82
CA THR A 101 -22.04 5.16 2.04
C THR A 101 -21.19 3.97 1.63
N TRP A 102 -19.99 3.85 2.21
CA TRP A 102 -19.04 2.83 1.83
C TRP A 102 -18.28 2.23 3.00
N GLN A 103 -17.85 0.98 2.85
CA GLN A 103 -16.90 0.30 3.75
C GLN A 103 -16.00 -0.61 2.92
N ALA A 104 -14.69 -0.53 3.14
CA ALA A 104 -13.72 -1.37 2.46
C ALA A 104 -12.69 -1.98 3.43
N PRO A 105 -13.07 -3.01 4.22
CA PRO A 105 -12.13 -3.67 5.12
C PRO A 105 -11.13 -4.54 4.38
N GLY A 106 -10.01 -4.82 5.04
CA GLY A 106 -8.97 -5.74 4.57
C GLY A 106 -7.66 -5.53 5.32
N VAL A 107 -6.55 -5.62 4.61
CA VAL A 107 -5.23 -5.15 5.08
C VAL A 107 -4.72 -4.10 4.10
N ASN A 108 -3.71 -3.31 4.46
CA ASN A 108 -3.25 -2.23 3.59
C ASN A 108 -2.87 -2.71 2.17
N HIS A 109 -3.33 -1.95 1.16
CA HIS A 109 -3.30 -2.32 -0.27
C HIS A 109 -3.99 -3.65 -0.62
N ALA A 110 -4.91 -4.14 0.21
CA ALA A 110 -5.77 -5.28 -0.07
C ALA A 110 -7.15 -5.12 0.61
N ILE A 111 -7.83 -4.04 0.25
CA ILE A 111 -9.15 -3.65 0.77
C ILE A 111 -10.25 -3.85 -0.28
N TRP A 112 -11.41 -4.29 0.18
CA TRP A 112 -12.51 -4.73 -0.69
C TRP A 112 -13.82 -4.07 -0.28
N LEU A 113 -14.51 -3.46 -1.24
CA LEU A 113 -15.71 -2.64 -1.02
C LEU A 113 -16.92 -3.48 -0.57
N THR A 114 -17.00 -3.85 0.70
CA THR A 114 -18.11 -4.64 1.26
C THR A 114 -19.45 -3.91 1.27
N HIS A 115 -19.42 -2.60 1.48
CA HIS A 115 -20.60 -1.75 1.39
C HIS A 115 -20.37 -0.72 0.30
N PHE A 116 -21.30 -0.69 -0.65
CA PHE A 116 -21.38 0.34 -1.67
C PHE A 116 -22.85 0.72 -1.83
N LEU A 117 -23.27 1.74 -1.08
CA LEU A 117 -24.66 2.20 -1.06
C LEU A 117 -24.75 3.61 -1.62
N TYR A 118 -25.79 3.88 -2.41
CA TYR A 118 -26.15 5.21 -2.87
C TYR A 118 -27.58 5.51 -2.41
N GLU A 119 -27.76 6.58 -1.63
CA GLU A 119 -29.05 6.91 -1.00
C GLU A 119 -29.67 5.73 -0.23
N GLY A 120 -28.81 4.96 0.45
CA GLY A 120 -29.20 3.80 1.25
C GLY A 120 -29.46 2.50 0.46
N GLN A 121 -29.36 2.52 -0.86
CA GLN A 121 -29.59 1.34 -1.71
C GLN A 121 -28.29 0.76 -2.25
N ASN A 122 -28.22 -0.56 -2.42
CA ASN A 122 -27.06 -1.23 -3.01
C ASN A 122 -26.75 -0.67 -4.41
N ALA A 123 -25.55 -0.13 -4.60
CA ALA A 123 -25.10 0.50 -5.84
C ALA A 123 -24.30 -0.45 -6.75
N TYR A 124 -24.02 -1.70 -6.34
CA TYR A 124 -23.41 -2.70 -7.22
C TYR A 124 -24.13 -2.94 -8.55
N PRO A 125 -25.48 -3.01 -8.60
CA PRO A 125 -26.20 -3.11 -9.87
C PRO A 125 -25.92 -1.96 -10.85
N LEU A 126 -25.61 -0.76 -10.35
CA LEU A 126 -25.22 0.37 -11.20
C LEU A 126 -23.82 0.18 -11.78
N LEU A 127 -22.89 -0.38 -10.99
CA LEU A 127 -21.57 -0.77 -11.46
C LEU A 127 -21.67 -1.87 -12.53
N ASP A 128 -22.49 -2.91 -12.31
CA ASP A 128 -22.71 -3.98 -13.29
C ASP A 128 -23.26 -3.45 -14.61
N LYS A 129 -24.23 -2.53 -14.54
CA LYS A 129 -24.78 -1.85 -15.72
C LYS A 129 -23.69 -1.05 -16.46
N TRP A 130 -22.88 -0.28 -15.73
CA TRP A 130 -21.77 0.47 -16.33
C TRP A 130 -20.75 -0.45 -17.02
N ILE A 131 -20.41 -1.58 -16.38
CA ILE A 131 -19.48 -2.58 -16.93
C ILE A 131 -20.00 -3.11 -18.27
N GLN A 132 -21.31 -3.41 -18.36
CA GLN A 132 -21.92 -3.94 -19.57
C GLN A 132 -22.06 -2.90 -20.68
N GLU A 133 -22.53 -1.69 -20.34
CA GLU A 133 -22.91 -0.67 -21.33
C GLU A 133 -21.75 0.24 -21.74
N LYS A 134 -20.82 0.51 -20.83
CA LYS A 134 -19.75 1.51 -21.02
C LYS A 134 -18.34 0.93 -20.91
N GLY A 135 -18.16 -0.15 -20.15
CA GLY A 135 -16.87 -0.79 -19.90
C GLY A 135 -16.03 -1.04 -21.17
N PRO A 136 -16.54 -1.77 -22.20
CA PRO A 136 -15.78 -2.05 -23.41
C PRO A 136 -15.22 -0.80 -24.09
N HIS A 137 -16.07 0.20 -24.32
CA HIS A 137 -15.65 1.46 -24.92
C HIS A 137 -14.67 2.23 -24.04
N TYR A 138 -14.89 2.24 -22.73
CA TYR A 138 -14.00 2.88 -21.77
C TYR A 138 -12.59 2.27 -21.83
N TRP A 139 -12.44 0.94 -21.81
CA TRP A 139 -11.11 0.32 -21.84
C TRP A 139 -10.40 0.44 -23.19
N GLU A 140 -11.15 0.63 -24.28
CA GLU A 140 -10.58 0.88 -25.61
C GLU A 140 -10.07 2.32 -25.79
N THR A 141 -10.72 3.30 -25.15
CA THR A 141 -10.50 4.73 -25.42
C THR A 141 -9.87 5.51 -24.27
N HIS A 142 -9.98 5.03 -23.04
CA HIS A 142 -9.49 5.74 -21.86
C HIS A 142 -7.96 5.76 -21.82
N VAL A 143 -7.41 6.96 -21.65
CA VAL A 143 -5.98 7.19 -21.44
C VAL A 143 -5.79 7.73 -20.03
N ALA A 144 -4.97 7.04 -19.24
CA ALA A 144 -4.67 7.41 -17.87
C ALA A 144 -4.12 8.84 -17.80
N GLN A 145 -4.68 9.64 -16.90
CA GLN A 145 -4.20 11.00 -16.63
C GLN A 145 -3.09 11.04 -15.56
N ARG A 146 -2.94 9.94 -14.82
CA ARG A 146 -1.90 9.73 -13.80
C ARG A 146 -1.58 8.25 -13.69
N THR A 147 -0.40 7.92 -13.19
CA THR A 147 0.08 6.52 -13.13
C THR A 147 -0.81 5.57 -12.31
N HIS A 148 -1.53 6.09 -11.30
CA HIS A 148 -2.44 5.31 -10.44
C HIS A 148 -3.91 5.37 -10.92
N ASP A 149 -4.17 5.80 -12.15
CA ASP A 149 -5.50 5.78 -12.75
C ASP A 149 -5.89 4.36 -13.19
N ILE A 150 -6.19 3.50 -12.20
CA ILE A 150 -6.41 2.06 -12.40
C ILE A 150 -7.72 1.56 -11.80
N GLN A 151 -8.45 2.39 -11.04
CA GLN A 151 -9.61 1.94 -10.28
C GLN A 151 -10.74 1.38 -11.14
N MET A 152 -10.86 1.86 -12.38
CA MET A 152 -11.87 1.40 -13.35
C MET A 152 -11.25 0.64 -14.52
N SER A 153 -10.00 0.17 -14.35
CA SER A 153 -9.28 -0.58 -15.38
C SER A 153 -9.89 -1.96 -15.64
N ARG A 154 -9.55 -2.54 -16.79
CA ARG A 154 -9.95 -3.90 -17.16
C ARG A 154 -9.50 -4.93 -16.11
N GLY A 155 -8.28 -4.80 -15.59
CA GLY A 155 -7.74 -5.66 -14.54
C GLY A 155 -8.52 -5.56 -13.23
N THR A 156 -8.90 -4.34 -12.84
CA THR A 156 -9.71 -4.10 -11.64
C THR A 156 -11.10 -4.74 -11.76
N ILE A 157 -11.74 -4.57 -12.92
CA ILE A 157 -13.07 -5.16 -13.17
C ILE A 157 -13.01 -6.68 -13.30
N MET A 158 -11.94 -7.23 -13.88
CA MET A 158 -11.70 -8.68 -13.86
C MET A 158 -11.62 -9.22 -12.43
N MET A 159 -10.90 -8.53 -11.53
CA MET A 159 -10.86 -8.93 -10.12
C MET A 159 -12.25 -8.83 -9.46
N TYR A 160 -13.00 -7.75 -9.71
CA TYR A 160 -14.37 -7.64 -9.23
C TYR A 160 -15.24 -8.83 -9.67
N GLN A 161 -15.23 -9.18 -10.96
CA GLN A 161 -16.00 -10.31 -11.48
C GLN A 161 -15.54 -11.65 -10.87
N MET A 162 -14.23 -11.82 -10.67
CA MET A 162 -13.66 -13.04 -10.08
C MET A 162 -14.02 -13.17 -8.58
N PHE A 163 -13.95 -12.09 -7.82
CA PHE A 163 -14.03 -12.09 -6.36
C PHE A 163 -15.37 -11.59 -5.80
N GLY A 164 -16.26 -11.06 -6.64
CA GLY A 164 -17.60 -10.61 -6.26
C GLY A 164 -17.66 -9.34 -5.42
N LEU A 165 -16.50 -8.75 -5.07
CA LEU A 165 -16.39 -7.45 -4.43
C LEU A 165 -15.36 -6.62 -5.17
N MET A 166 -15.55 -5.31 -5.16
CA MET A 166 -14.68 -4.38 -5.89
C MET A 166 -13.39 -4.15 -5.09
N PRO A 167 -12.20 -4.44 -5.64
CA PRO A 167 -10.95 -4.09 -4.99
C PRO A 167 -10.72 -2.58 -5.09
N ILE A 168 -10.25 -1.97 -4.01
CA ILE A 168 -10.14 -0.50 -3.90
C ILE A 168 -8.69 -0.03 -3.87
N GLY A 169 -8.43 1.06 -4.58
CA GLY A 169 -7.19 1.83 -4.56
C GLY A 169 -6.03 1.08 -5.17
N ASP A 170 -5.06 0.73 -4.33
CA ASP A 170 -3.87 -0.02 -4.70
C ASP A 170 -4.09 -1.53 -4.76
N THR A 171 -5.22 -2.03 -4.26
CA THR A 171 -5.57 -3.47 -4.28
C THR A 171 -5.48 -4.09 -5.67
N PRO A 172 -5.95 -3.45 -6.76
CA PRO A 172 -5.82 -4.01 -8.10
C PRO A 172 -4.37 -4.22 -8.58
N ARG A 173 -3.40 -3.51 -7.99
CA ARG A 173 -1.97 -3.70 -8.30
C ARG A 173 -1.45 -5.05 -7.79
N GLN A 174 -2.16 -5.64 -6.82
CA GLN A 174 -1.86 -6.95 -6.23
C GLN A 174 -2.56 -8.09 -6.97
N ALA A 175 -3.12 -7.83 -8.17
CA ALA A 175 -3.61 -8.88 -9.05
C ALA A 175 -2.53 -9.95 -9.28
N ALA A 176 -2.97 -11.19 -9.50
CA ALA A 176 -2.07 -12.31 -9.71
C ALA A 176 -1.07 -12.07 -10.85
N TRP A 177 0.03 -12.81 -10.84
CA TRP A 177 1.20 -12.56 -11.69
C TRP A 177 0.89 -12.49 -13.18
N TRP A 178 -0.13 -13.20 -13.67
CA TRP A 178 -0.52 -13.21 -15.08
C TRP A 178 -0.95 -11.85 -15.64
N THR A 179 -1.32 -10.85 -14.82
CA THR A 179 -1.57 -9.47 -15.29
C THR A 179 -0.32 -8.60 -15.34
N ASN A 180 0.84 -9.16 -14.97
CA ASN A 180 2.07 -8.42 -14.68
C ASN A 180 3.33 -9.04 -15.31
N THR A 181 3.18 -10.02 -16.21
CA THR A 181 4.31 -10.81 -16.76
C THR A 181 5.28 -10.00 -17.60
N ASN A 182 4.78 -8.97 -18.29
CA ASN A 182 5.54 -8.05 -19.13
C ASN A 182 4.72 -6.77 -19.33
N ILE A 183 5.29 -5.80 -20.05
CA ILE A 183 4.64 -4.52 -20.28
C ILE A 183 3.39 -4.65 -21.16
N GLU A 184 3.38 -5.56 -22.13
CA GLU A 184 2.24 -5.79 -23.03
C GLU A 184 1.01 -6.27 -22.24
N GLU A 185 1.18 -7.23 -21.34
CA GLU A 185 0.10 -7.70 -20.48
C GLU A 185 -0.31 -6.62 -19.48
N LYS A 186 0.63 -5.86 -18.91
CA LYS A 186 0.26 -4.72 -18.06
C LYS A 186 -0.59 -3.69 -18.80
N MET A 187 -0.25 -3.38 -20.05
CA MET A 187 -1.03 -2.48 -20.91
C MET A 187 -2.40 -3.05 -21.33
N ARG A 188 -2.54 -4.37 -21.35
CA ARG A 188 -3.82 -5.03 -21.61
C ARG A 188 -4.78 -4.88 -20.43
N TRP A 189 -4.26 -4.93 -19.20
CA TRP A 189 -5.07 -4.92 -17.98
C TRP A 189 -5.21 -3.54 -17.35
N PHE A 190 -4.23 -2.67 -17.53
CA PHE A 190 -4.18 -1.33 -16.97
C PHE A 190 -3.98 -0.29 -18.07
N PRO A 191 -4.51 0.93 -17.90
CA PRO A 191 -4.58 1.87 -19.03
C PRO A 191 -3.21 2.35 -19.51
N GLN A 192 -3.15 2.61 -20.81
CA GLN A 192 -2.10 3.39 -21.46
C GLN A 192 -2.01 4.80 -20.85
N PRO A 193 -0.85 5.49 -20.90
CA PRO A 193 0.37 5.09 -21.60
C PRO A 193 1.36 4.30 -20.72
N TRP A 194 0.96 3.92 -19.51
CA TRP A 194 1.91 3.37 -18.52
C TRP A 194 1.68 1.91 -18.15
N GLY A 195 0.47 1.36 -18.30
CA GLY A 195 0.17 -0.01 -17.87
C GLY A 195 0.09 -0.08 -16.35
N GLY A 196 -0.43 0.97 -15.72
CA GLY A 196 -0.50 1.12 -14.27
C GLY A 196 0.79 1.67 -13.64
N PRO A 197 0.85 1.75 -12.30
CA PRO A 197 1.91 2.48 -11.60
C PRO A 197 3.22 1.71 -11.41
N ASP A 198 3.19 0.39 -11.62
CA ASP A 198 4.31 -0.51 -11.36
C ASP A 198 4.92 -1.00 -12.68
N THR A 199 5.43 -0.06 -13.48
CA THR A 199 6.10 -0.30 -14.77
C THR A 199 7.32 0.58 -14.98
N GLU A 200 8.20 0.12 -15.86
CA GLU A 200 9.38 0.86 -16.34
C GLU A 200 9.02 2.18 -17.00
N LEU A 201 7.78 2.34 -17.46
CA LEU A 201 7.26 3.58 -18.03
C LEU A 201 6.72 4.54 -16.95
N ALA A 202 6.04 4.01 -15.92
CA ALA A 202 5.38 4.80 -14.90
C ALA A 202 6.35 5.39 -13.86
N ARG A 203 7.33 4.61 -13.40
CA ARG A 203 8.19 5.05 -12.30
C ARG A 203 9.08 6.24 -12.63
N PRO A 204 9.71 6.35 -13.82
CA PRO A 204 10.44 7.56 -14.17
C PRO A 204 9.56 8.81 -14.10
N GLU A 205 8.31 8.73 -14.55
CA GLU A 205 7.37 9.86 -14.45
C GLU A 205 7.02 10.20 -13.01
N HIS A 206 6.80 9.18 -12.16
CA HIS A 206 6.58 9.39 -10.73
C HIS A 206 7.78 10.09 -10.06
N VAL A 207 9.00 9.64 -10.33
CA VAL A 207 10.23 10.21 -9.76
C VAL A 207 10.42 11.65 -10.24
N ARG A 208 10.21 11.93 -11.53
CA ARG A 208 10.26 13.28 -12.09
C ARG A 208 9.28 14.23 -11.41
N GLY A 209 8.06 13.75 -11.11
CA GLY A 209 7.08 14.53 -10.35
C GLY A 209 7.55 14.87 -8.93
N LEU A 210 8.22 13.91 -8.26
CA LEU A 210 8.80 14.14 -6.93
C LEU A 210 9.98 15.12 -6.97
N GLU A 211 10.89 14.98 -7.93
CA GLU A 211 12.02 15.89 -8.14
C GLU A 211 11.53 17.33 -8.39
N LYS A 212 10.49 17.49 -9.22
CA LYS A 212 9.85 18.80 -9.45
C LYS A 212 9.29 19.38 -8.15
N ARG A 213 8.63 18.56 -7.34
CA ARG A 213 8.07 19.01 -6.05
C ARG A 213 9.15 19.38 -5.05
N LEU A 214 10.23 18.61 -4.98
CA LEU A 214 11.40 18.92 -4.15
C LEU A 214 12.06 20.24 -4.58
N ALA A 215 12.20 20.47 -5.88
CA ALA A 215 12.73 21.73 -6.40
C ALA A 215 11.84 22.93 -6.02
N GLN A 216 10.51 22.77 -6.08
CA GLN A 216 9.57 23.80 -5.63
C GLN A 216 9.71 24.09 -4.13
N VAL A 217 9.82 23.05 -3.29
CA VAL A 217 10.06 23.21 -1.86
C VAL A 217 11.38 23.95 -1.61
N ALA A 218 12.47 23.50 -2.26
CA ALA A 218 13.78 24.13 -2.11
C ALA A 218 13.76 25.60 -2.52
N GLU A 219 13.05 25.97 -3.59
CA GLU A 219 12.93 27.35 -4.01
C GLU A 219 12.23 28.23 -2.96
N VAL A 220 11.10 27.76 -2.41
CA VAL A 220 10.38 28.48 -1.35
C VAL A 220 11.27 28.69 -0.12
N THR A 221 12.08 27.70 0.25
CA THR A 221 12.97 27.83 1.42
C THR A 221 14.07 28.89 1.27
N LYS A 222 14.39 29.34 0.05
CA LYS A 222 15.39 30.40 -0.18
C LYS A 222 14.91 31.78 0.26
N ASN A 223 13.60 31.99 0.34
CA ASN A 223 13.01 33.25 0.78
C ASN A 223 12.18 33.02 2.05
N PRO A 224 12.74 33.34 3.24
CA PRO A 224 12.02 33.19 4.51
C PRO A 224 10.69 33.96 4.60
N SER A 225 10.51 34.99 3.77
CA SER A 225 9.28 35.80 3.71
C SER A 225 8.30 35.30 2.65
N ALA A 226 8.61 34.23 1.92
CA ALA A 226 7.71 33.67 0.91
C ALA A 226 6.45 33.11 1.59
N GLU A 227 5.28 33.49 1.05
CA GLU A 227 4.04 32.87 1.49
C GLU A 227 3.94 31.46 0.91
N VAL A 228 4.19 30.44 1.74
CA VAL A 228 4.14 29.01 1.35
C VAL A 228 2.83 28.65 0.62
N ALA A 229 1.71 29.22 1.08
CA ALA A 229 0.40 28.97 0.51
C ALA A 229 0.21 29.54 -0.92
N SER A 230 1.02 30.51 -1.33
CA SER A 230 1.03 30.99 -2.72
C SER A 230 1.59 29.95 -3.70
N VAL A 231 2.43 29.03 -3.20
CA VAL A 231 3.07 27.97 -4.01
C VAL A 231 2.30 26.65 -3.93
N PHE A 232 1.84 26.28 -2.74
CA PHE A 232 1.17 24.98 -2.52
C PHE A 232 -0.35 25.06 -2.47
N GLY A 233 -0.91 26.26 -2.57
CA GLY A 233 -2.34 26.51 -2.46
C GLY A 233 -2.80 26.68 -1.02
N ARG A 234 -4.04 27.15 -0.87
CA ARG A 234 -4.73 27.35 0.42
C ARG A 234 -5.84 26.33 0.68
N GLU A 235 -6.11 25.46 -0.29
CA GLU A 235 -7.15 24.45 -0.18
C GLU A 235 -6.67 23.26 0.66
N LYS A 236 -7.53 22.78 1.55
CA LYS A 236 -7.26 21.56 2.31
C LYS A 236 -7.18 20.38 1.34
N THR A 237 -6.15 19.56 1.49
CA THR A 237 -6.11 18.27 0.80
C THR A 237 -7.11 17.31 1.44
N ARG A 238 -7.30 16.16 0.79
CA ARG A 238 -8.13 15.08 1.34
C ARG A 238 -7.39 14.21 2.34
N GLU A 239 -6.09 14.43 2.55
CA GLU A 239 -5.24 13.61 3.41
C GLU A 239 -5.75 13.56 4.86
N GLN A 240 -5.66 12.38 5.49
CA GLN A 240 -6.32 12.12 6.78
C GLN A 240 -5.50 12.60 8.00
N GLN A 241 -4.20 12.86 7.85
CA GLN A 241 -3.26 13.15 8.94
C GLN A 241 -3.72 14.36 9.78
N VAL A 242 -3.97 15.50 9.13
CA VAL A 242 -4.37 16.74 9.82
C VAL A 242 -5.77 16.62 10.43
N PRO A 243 -6.80 16.11 9.71
CA PRO A 243 -8.10 15.81 10.31
C PRO A 243 -8.03 14.86 11.51
N ILE A 244 -7.18 13.83 11.49
CA ILE A 244 -6.98 12.92 12.63
C ILE A 244 -6.34 13.64 13.81
N ILE A 245 -5.35 14.50 13.57
CA ILE A 245 -4.75 15.34 14.61
C ILE A 245 -5.82 16.27 15.23
N ASP A 246 -6.67 16.88 14.41
CA ASP A 246 -7.76 17.75 14.88
C ASP A 246 -8.81 16.98 15.70
N ALA A 247 -9.13 15.76 15.28
CA ALA A 247 -10.03 14.86 15.99
C ALA A 247 -9.47 14.48 17.38
N LEU A 248 -8.21 14.08 17.44
CA LEU A 248 -7.55 13.64 18.68
C LEU A 248 -7.27 14.81 19.64
N ALA A 249 -6.84 15.96 19.11
CA ALA A 249 -6.40 17.10 19.92
C ALA A 249 -7.54 18.06 20.30
N ASN A 250 -8.50 18.28 19.39
CA ASN A 250 -9.57 19.27 19.54
C ASN A 250 -10.98 18.65 19.63
N GLY A 251 -11.11 17.32 19.54
CA GLY A 251 -12.40 16.64 19.62
C GLY A 251 -13.30 16.82 18.40
N VAL A 252 -12.76 17.30 17.26
CA VAL A 252 -13.49 17.41 15.99
C VAL A 252 -13.58 16.03 15.35
N GLY A 253 -14.47 15.20 15.89
CA GLY A 253 -14.56 13.78 15.54
C GLY A 253 -14.89 13.50 14.07
N GLY A 254 -14.44 12.36 13.56
CA GLY A 254 -14.68 11.94 12.19
C GLY A 254 -14.45 10.45 11.93
N MET A 255 -14.92 10.00 10.77
CA MET A 255 -14.71 8.63 10.27
C MET A 255 -13.49 8.59 9.35
N PHE A 256 -12.55 7.70 9.65
CA PHE A 256 -11.28 7.56 8.93
C PHE A 256 -11.01 6.11 8.56
N GLN A 257 -10.31 5.86 7.46
CA GLN A 257 -9.79 4.54 7.13
C GLN A 257 -8.37 4.43 7.67
N VAL A 258 -8.13 3.50 8.58
CA VAL A 258 -6.89 3.37 9.34
C VAL A 258 -6.39 1.94 9.41
N ASN A 259 -5.09 1.77 9.58
CA ASN A 259 -4.45 0.51 9.93
C ASN A 259 -4.18 0.45 11.43
N VAL A 260 -4.74 -0.57 12.08
CA VAL A 260 -4.64 -0.81 13.53
C VAL A 260 -4.55 -2.32 13.79
N PRO A 261 -3.97 -2.76 14.92
CA PRO A 261 -4.00 -4.17 15.31
C PRO A 261 -5.44 -4.70 15.37
N ASN A 262 -5.63 -5.95 14.98
CA ASN A 262 -6.94 -6.62 14.94
C ASN A 262 -7.49 -7.03 16.33
N ILE A 263 -7.17 -6.27 17.38
CA ILE A 263 -7.50 -6.58 18.78
C ILE A 263 -9.02 -6.72 18.94
N GLY A 264 -9.46 -7.81 19.56
CA GLY A 264 -10.89 -8.09 19.76
C GLY A 264 -11.61 -8.57 18.49
N GLY A 265 -10.86 -8.96 17.45
CA GLY A 265 -11.41 -9.49 16.20
C GLY A 265 -12.15 -8.42 15.39
N LEU A 266 -11.49 -7.30 15.09
CA LEU A 266 -12.04 -6.22 14.25
C LEU A 266 -12.38 -6.71 12.84
N LEU A 267 -11.60 -7.66 12.30
CA LEU A 267 -11.85 -8.34 11.05
C LEU A 267 -11.63 -9.85 11.26
N ASP A 268 -12.72 -10.61 11.19
CA ASP A 268 -12.71 -12.04 11.48
C ASP A 268 -11.76 -12.83 10.54
N GLY A 269 -11.01 -13.79 11.11
CA GLY A 269 -10.14 -14.70 10.37
C GLY A 269 -8.74 -14.16 10.04
N ILE A 270 -8.30 -13.15 10.79
CA ILE A 270 -6.95 -12.60 10.90
C ILE A 270 -6.59 -12.58 12.40
N ASP A 271 -5.34 -12.81 12.76
CA ASP A 271 -4.90 -12.85 14.15
C ASP A 271 -4.92 -11.45 14.81
N GLU A 272 -5.09 -11.37 16.13
CA GLU A 272 -5.32 -10.11 16.86
C GLU A 272 -4.15 -9.12 16.81
N ASP A 273 -2.93 -9.63 16.65
CA ASP A 273 -1.70 -8.83 16.63
C ASP A 273 -1.26 -8.43 15.22
N VAL A 274 -2.08 -8.71 14.19
CA VAL A 274 -1.87 -8.31 12.80
C VAL A 274 -2.62 -7.01 12.53
N ALA A 275 -1.98 -6.05 11.84
CA ALA A 275 -2.66 -4.81 11.47
C ALA A 275 -3.72 -5.05 10.37
N VAL A 276 -4.93 -4.54 10.57
CA VAL A 276 -6.02 -4.56 9.58
C VAL A 276 -6.36 -3.13 9.16
N GLU A 277 -6.78 -2.96 7.90
CA GLU A 277 -7.24 -1.68 7.37
C GLU A 277 -8.77 -1.64 7.43
N VAL A 278 -9.32 -0.83 8.34
CA VAL A 278 -10.74 -0.69 8.62
C VAL A 278 -11.11 0.76 8.87
N GLN A 279 -12.42 1.05 8.86
CA GLN A 279 -12.89 2.36 9.29
C GLN A 279 -12.85 2.48 10.82
N ALA A 280 -12.52 3.67 11.32
CA ALA A 280 -12.53 4.01 12.73
C ALA A 280 -13.16 5.38 12.94
N TRP A 281 -14.00 5.49 13.97
CA TRP A 281 -14.37 6.79 14.51
C TRP A 281 -13.23 7.29 15.39
N ILE A 282 -12.73 8.49 15.10
CA ILE A 282 -11.65 9.10 15.87
C ILE A 282 -12.14 10.43 16.42
N ASP A 283 -11.95 10.64 17.72
CA ASP A 283 -12.21 11.88 18.44
C ASP A 283 -11.29 11.97 19.68
N GLN A 284 -11.62 12.86 20.63
CA GLN A 284 -10.85 13.06 21.87
C GLN A 284 -10.76 11.81 22.77
N THR A 285 -11.63 10.80 22.58
CA THR A 285 -11.58 9.53 23.31
C THR A 285 -10.52 8.58 22.74
N GLY A 286 -10.00 8.86 21.54
CA GLY A 286 -8.99 8.07 20.85
C GLY A 286 -9.49 7.48 19.54
N VAL A 287 -8.90 6.35 19.16
CA VAL A 287 -9.24 5.63 17.93
C VAL A 287 -10.20 4.51 18.30
N ASN A 288 -11.39 4.53 17.71
CA ASN A 288 -12.45 3.55 17.92
C ASN A 288 -12.75 2.83 16.60
N PRO A 289 -12.01 1.75 16.28
CA PRO A 289 -12.20 0.98 15.05
C PRO A 289 -13.57 0.31 15.01
N LEU A 290 -14.19 0.29 13.85
CA LEU A 290 -15.43 -0.44 13.62
C LEU A 290 -15.12 -1.91 13.39
N ARG A 291 -15.88 -2.78 14.05
CA ARG A 291 -15.86 -4.21 13.74
C ARG A 291 -16.49 -4.48 12.38
N MET A 292 -15.82 -5.30 11.60
CA MET A 292 -16.15 -5.67 10.23
C MET A 292 -16.40 -7.16 10.16
N THR A 293 -17.34 -7.55 9.31
CA THR A 293 -17.58 -8.97 9.04
C THR A 293 -16.47 -9.56 8.19
N GLN A 294 -16.29 -10.88 8.27
CA GLN A 294 -15.34 -11.57 7.43
C GLN A 294 -15.59 -11.30 5.93
N LEU A 295 -14.52 -10.99 5.20
CA LEU A 295 -14.57 -10.96 3.74
C LEU A 295 -14.93 -12.34 3.16
N PRO A 296 -15.51 -12.41 1.95
CA PRO A 296 -15.78 -13.68 1.27
C PRO A 296 -14.60 -14.66 1.33
N LYS A 297 -14.85 -15.95 1.64
CA LYS A 297 -13.80 -16.96 1.83
C LYS A 297 -12.78 -17.01 0.69
N LYS A 298 -13.22 -16.84 -0.56
CA LYS A 298 -12.31 -16.80 -1.71
C LYS A 298 -11.31 -15.64 -1.61
N ILE A 299 -11.75 -14.43 -1.25
CA ILE A 299 -10.87 -13.27 -1.02
C ILE A 299 -9.92 -13.55 0.15
N MET A 300 -10.42 -14.13 1.24
CA MET A 300 -9.58 -14.49 2.37
C MET A 300 -8.47 -15.45 1.98
N LEU A 301 -8.77 -16.50 1.22
CA LEU A 301 -7.82 -17.55 0.86
C LEU A 301 -6.84 -17.12 -0.24
N THR A 302 -7.26 -16.28 -1.20
CA THR A 302 -6.44 -15.98 -2.37
C THR A 302 -5.76 -14.61 -2.31
N GLN A 303 -6.19 -13.71 -1.43
CA GLN A 303 -5.71 -12.32 -1.41
C GLN A 303 -5.23 -11.90 -0.02
N ILE A 304 -6.03 -12.12 1.02
CA ILE A 304 -5.71 -11.63 2.37
C ILE A 304 -4.69 -12.53 3.06
N LYS A 305 -5.00 -13.82 3.25
CA LYS A 305 -4.11 -14.77 3.94
C LYS A 305 -2.73 -14.89 3.28
N PRO A 306 -2.60 -15.02 1.95
CA PRO A 306 -1.27 -15.06 1.32
C PRO A 306 -0.45 -13.78 1.58
N LYS A 307 -1.12 -12.62 1.69
CA LYS A 307 -0.47 -11.35 2.01
C LYS A 307 -0.07 -11.27 3.49
N VAL A 308 -0.91 -11.76 4.40
CA VAL A 308 -0.56 -11.92 5.82
C VAL A 308 0.64 -12.87 5.96
N ASP A 309 0.62 -14.05 5.33
CA ASP A 309 1.71 -15.02 5.39
C ASP A 309 3.03 -14.43 4.83
N ALA A 310 2.96 -13.63 3.77
CA ALA A 310 4.13 -12.93 3.22
C ALA A 310 4.70 -11.89 4.20
N MET A 311 3.82 -11.13 4.86
CA MET A 311 4.20 -10.19 5.92
C MET A 311 4.83 -10.92 7.11
N GLU A 312 4.23 -12.02 7.58
CA GLU A 312 4.77 -12.83 8.69
C GLU A 312 6.16 -13.38 8.38
N ARG A 313 6.36 -13.93 7.17
CA ARG A 313 7.69 -14.39 6.75
C ARG A 313 8.69 -13.24 6.70
N GLY A 314 8.26 -12.05 6.25
CA GLY A 314 9.10 -10.85 6.19
C GLY A 314 9.54 -10.36 7.58
N ILE A 315 8.59 -10.27 8.52
CA ILE A 315 8.88 -9.92 9.92
C ILE A 315 9.76 -11.00 10.57
N LEU A 316 9.45 -12.27 10.39
CA LEU A 316 10.24 -13.36 10.98
C LEU A 316 11.68 -13.37 10.44
N ALA A 317 11.89 -13.16 9.14
CA ALA A 317 13.22 -13.02 8.55
C ALA A 317 14.00 -11.88 9.22
N TYR A 318 13.38 -10.70 9.36
CA TYR A 318 13.97 -9.55 10.03
C TYR A 318 14.26 -9.79 11.52
N LEU A 319 13.40 -10.49 12.26
CA LEU A 319 13.64 -10.74 13.69
C LEU A 319 14.74 -11.77 13.94
N THR A 320 14.87 -12.75 13.05
CA THR A 320 15.77 -13.88 13.24
C THR A 320 17.12 -13.73 12.53
N GLY A 321 17.20 -12.85 11.54
CA GLY A 321 18.32 -12.79 10.59
C GLY A 321 18.41 -14.01 9.69
N ASP A 322 17.32 -14.78 9.54
CA ASP A 322 17.34 -16.02 8.76
C ASP A 322 17.30 -15.73 7.25
N THR A 323 18.47 -15.82 6.62
CA THR A 323 18.62 -15.71 5.16
C THR A 323 17.82 -16.75 4.40
N GLN A 324 17.54 -17.93 4.98
CA GLN A 324 16.76 -18.98 4.30
C GLN A 324 15.31 -18.56 4.08
N LEU A 325 14.73 -17.71 4.95
CA LEU A 325 13.40 -17.14 4.72
C LEU A 325 13.40 -16.13 3.57
N LEU A 326 14.47 -15.35 3.42
CA LEU A 326 14.64 -14.47 2.24
C LEU A 326 14.73 -15.30 0.96
N LEU A 327 15.55 -16.36 0.98
CA LEU A 327 15.68 -17.28 -0.14
C LEU A 327 14.35 -17.95 -0.48
N TYR A 328 13.59 -18.42 0.52
CA TYR A 328 12.27 -19.01 0.32
C TYR A 328 11.31 -18.04 -0.37
N ASN A 329 11.30 -16.76 0.03
CA ASN A 329 10.45 -15.76 -0.61
C ASN A 329 10.81 -15.54 -2.09
N ILE A 330 12.09 -15.60 -2.44
CA ILE A 330 12.54 -15.55 -3.83
C ILE A 330 12.15 -16.83 -4.57
N LEU A 331 12.35 -18.00 -3.97
CA LEU A 331 11.96 -19.30 -4.55
C LEU A 331 10.45 -19.42 -4.80
N ALA A 332 9.62 -18.84 -3.94
CA ALA A 332 8.17 -18.81 -4.09
C ALA A 332 7.69 -17.83 -5.19
N ASN A 333 8.59 -17.01 -5.74
CA ASN A 333 8.25 -16.10 -6.82
C ASN A 333 7.96 -16.88 -8.12
N PRO A 334 6.87 -16.59 -8.85
CA PRO A 334 6.55 -17.26 -10.11
C PRO A 334 7.57 -17.03 -11.24
N GLN A 335 8.49 -16.08 -11.09
CA GLN A 335 9.59 -15.82 -12.05
C GLN A 335 10.86 -16.63 -11.74
N THR A 336 10.89 -17.36 -10.63
CA THR A 336 12.02 -18.21 -10.29
C THR A 336 11.93 -19.52 -11.05
N HIS A 337 12.96 -19.80 -11.84
CA HIS A 337 13.07 -20.97 -12.70
C HIS A 337 14.06 -22.01 -12.17
N SER A 338 14.96 -21.63 -11.26
CA SER A 338 15.89 -22.55 -10.62
C SER A 338 16.31 -22.08 -9.23
N TYR A 339 16.79 -23.02 -8.42
CA TYR A 339 17.39 -22.70 -7.12
C TYR A 339 18.63 -21.80 -7.28
N ASP A 340 19.49 -22.08 -8.27
CA ASP A 340 20.71 -21.32 -8.53
C ASP A 340 20.41 -19.86 -8.93
N GLN A 341 19.34 -19.61 -9.69
CA GLN A 341 18.88 -18.25 -10.00
C GLN A 341 18.48 -17.49 -8.72
N ALA A 342 17.76 -18.15 -7.81
CA ALA A 342 17.32 -17.56 -6.56
C ALA A 342 18.49 -17.26 -5.61
N VAL A 343 19.47 -18.16 -5.53
CA VAL A 343 20.70 -17.96 -4.75
C VAL A 343 21.50 -16.80 -5.34
N ALA A 344 21.74 -16.80 -6.65
CA ALA A 344 22.55 -15.77 -7.31
C ALA A 344 21.97 -14.36 -7.12
N VAL A 345 20.65 -14.19 -7.29
CA VAL A 345 20.03 -12.87 -7.07
C VAL A 345 20.07 -12.46 -5.60
N LEU A 346 19.93 -13.41 -4.66
CA LEU A 346 20.00 -13.10 -3.22
C LEU A 346 21.41 -12.68 -2.80
N GLU A 347 22.44 -13.37 -3.29
CA GLU A 347 23.85 -13.01 -3.03
C GLU A 347 24.16 -11.62 -3.57
N ASP A 348 23.77 -11.33 -4.82
CA ASP A 348 23.95 -10.00 -5.42
C ASP A 348 23.15 -8.91 -4.69
N LEU A 349 21.94 -9.22 -4.22
CA LEU A 349 21.14 -8.30 -3.41
C LEU A 349 21.86 -8.00 -2.09
N LEU A 350 22.37 -9.00 -1.37
CA LEU A 350 23.07 -8.79 -0.10
C LEU A 350 24.43 -8.09 -0.30
N ALA A 351 25.09 -8.30 -1.43
CA ALA A 351 26.36 -7.65 -1.79
C ALA A 351 26.19 -6.24 -2.39
N MET A 352 24.95 -5.81 -2.64
CA MET A 352 24.66 -4.50 -3.25
C MET A 352 25.18 -3.35 -2.38
N PRO A 353 25.81 -2.30 -2.96
CA PRO A 353 26.23 -1.13 -2.19
C PRO A 353 25.07 -0.51 -1.39
N GLY A 354 25.32 -0.20 -0.11
CA GLY A 354 24.30 0.29 0.80
C GLY A 354 23.49 -0.81 1.49
N HIS A 355 23.79 -2.10 1.25
CA HIS A 355 23.19 -3.24 1.94
C HIS A 355 24.05 -3.85 3.06
N GLU A 356 25.15 -3.20 3.47
CA GLU A 356 26.15 -3.76 4.39
C GLU A 356 25.55 -4.16 5.75
N GLU A 357 24.66 -3.34 6.32
CA GLU A 357 23.99 -3.65 7.60
C GLU A 357 23.02 -4.82 7.47
N ALA A 358 22.22 -4.84 6.39
CA ALA A 358 21.33 -5.96 6.10
C ALA A 358 22.14 -7.26 5.87
N ALA A 359 23.25 -7.19 5.14
CA ALA A 359 24.14 -8.32 4.90
C ALA A 359 24.76 -8.84 6.19
N ALA A 360 25.18 -7.95 7.10
CA ALA A 360 25.67 -8.34 8.42
C ALA A 360 24.57 -9.00 9.27
N HIS A 361 23.36 -8.46 9.23
CA HIS A 361 22.21 -8.99 9.94
C HIS A 361 21.82 -10.40 9.46
N TYR A 362 21.74 -10.60 8.14
CA TYR A 362 21.33 -11.87 7.53
C TYR A 362 22.48 -12.89 7.43
N GLY A 363 23.75 -12.45 7.35
CA GLY A 363 24.93 -13.30 7.21
C GLY A 363 25.34 -14.07 8.47
N GLY A 364 24.72 -13.78 9.62
CA GLY A 364 25.20 -14.20 10.94
C GLY A 364 24.94 -15.65 11.36
N ARG A 365 24.17 -16.46 10.60
CA ARG A 365 23.82 -17.83 11.03
C ARG A 365 23.74 -18.83 9.86
N ARG A 366 24.90 -19.35 9.45
CA ARG A 366 24.99 -20.76 9.03
C ARG A 366 25.34 -21.57 10.29
N LYS A 367 24.34 -21.94 11.10
CA LYS A 367 24.53 -22.96 12.14
C LYS A 367 23.57 -24.11 11.90
#